data_AF-A0A7C2NPF4-F1
#
_entry.id   AF-A0A7C2NPF4-F1
#
_cell.length_a   1.000
_cell.length_b   1.000
_cell.length_c   1.000
_cell.angle_alpha   90.00
_cell.angle_beta   90.00
_cell.angle_gamma   90.00
#
_symmetry.space_group_name_H-M   'P 1'
#
loop_
_entity.id
_entity.type
_entity.pdbx_description
1 polymer ?
#
loop_
_entity_poly.entity_id
_entity_poly.type
_entity_poly.pdbx_seq_one_letter_code
_entity_poly.pdbx_strand_id
1 'polypeptide(L)'
;MSSQPPGRAAPVATPAVELDAHWLAADAVAAAVVHGMLVQPTQADVTSALESRDFAGAIAAANACLRWIAGCREMLRGGAARAGLEVDLLIAAGPPDASIDAMDTLSPRAAATESEARRALALVEDAERALAEELPLLLPVRRTPSGHRPAVELVSQIERLRHRLGLPPFDWEAWIG
;
A
#
# COMPACT_ATOMS: atom_id res chain seq x y z
N MET A 1 -2.96 -28.99 -27.30
CA MET A 1 -2.80 -27.55 -27.58
C MET A 1 -2.74 -26.86 -26.22
N SER A 2 -1.53 -26.63 -25.70
CA SER A 2 -1.34 -25.94 -24.41
C SER A 2 -1.30 -24.44 -24.68
N SER A 3 -2.34 -23.73 -24.27
CA SER A 3 -2.34 -22.26 -24.26
C SER A 3 -1.47 -21.76 -23.11
N GLN A 4 -0.35 -21.16 -23.47
CA GLN A 4 0.52 -20.42 -22.57
C GLN A 4 -0.22 -19.13 -22.16
N PRO A 5 -0.25 -18.74 -20.87
CA PRO A 5 -0.85 -17.48 -20.45
C PRO A 5 -0.06 -16.32 -21.08
N PRO A 6 -0.72 -15.18 -21.38
CA PRO A 6 -0.06 -14.02 -21.96
C PRO A 6 1.08 -13.58 -21.04
N GLY A 7 2.31 -13.67 -21.55
CA GLY A 7 3.50 -13.27 -20.83
C GLY A 7 3.40 -11.79 -20.45
N ARG A 8 3.55 -11.50 -19.16
CA ARG A 8 3.71 -10.15 -18.62
C ARG A 8 4.77 -9.42 -19.46
N ALA A 9 4.45 -8.22 -19.92
CA ALA A 9 5.37 -7.44 -20.76
C ALA A 9 6.74 -7.33 -20.07
N ALA A 10 7.81 -7.37 -20.87
CA ALA A 10 9.17 -7.18 -20.35
C ALA A 10 9.25 -5.84 -19.61
N PRO A 11 9.93 -5.77 -18.45
CA PRO A 11 10.00 -4.55 -17.66
C PRO A 11 10.62 -3.43 -18.51
N VAL A 12 9.87 -2.34 -18.69
CA VAL A 12 10.41 -1.09 -19.20
C VAL A 12 11.42 -0.61 -18.17
N ALA A 13 12.64 -0.30 -18.61
CA ALA A 13 13.67 0.23 -17.72
C ALA A 13 13.14 1.50 -17.04
N THR A 14 12.87 1.43 -15.75
CA THR A 14 12.45 2.59 -14.96
C THR A 14 13.62 3.57 -14.94
N PRO A 15 13.45 4.83 -15.38
CA PRO A 15 14.50 5.83 -15.23
C PRO A 15 14.87 5.93 -13.75
N ALA A 16 16.16 6.17 -13.47
CA ALA A 16 16.61 6.39 -12.10
C ALA A 16 15.83 7.58 -11.52
N VAL A 17 15.07 7.33 -10.46
CA VAL A 17 14.31 8.36 -9.76
C VAL A 17 15.31 9.34 -9.15
N GLU A 18 15.26 10.61 -9.56
CA GLU A 18 16.05 11.66 -8.93
C GLU A 18 15.44 11.98 -7.56
N LEU A 19 16.14 11.57 -6.50
CA LEU A 19 15.69 11.74 -5.13
C LEU A 19 15.90 13.19 -4.70
N ASP A 20 14.95 14.06 -5.03
CA ASP A 20 14.95 15.47 -4.68
C ASP A 20 13.76 15.86 -3.78
N ALA A 21 13.68 17.16 -3.43
CA ALA A 21 12.59 17.67 -2.61
C ALA A 21 11.21 17.54 -3.29
N HIS A 22 11.17 17.52 -4.62
CA HIS A 22 9.94 17.37 -5.39
C HIS A 22 9.43 15.93 -5.32
N TRP A 23 10.30 14.95 -5.57
CA TRP A 23 10.00 13.53 -5.39
C TRP A 23 9.55 13.25 -3.95
N LEU A 24 10.27 13.79 -2.97
CA LEU A 24 9.91 13.62 -1.56
C LEU A 24 8.51 14.15 -1.27
N ALA A 25 8.18 15.35 -1.77
CA ALA A 25 6.90 16.01 -1.50
C ALA A 25 5.73 15.44 -2.31
N ALA A 26 6.00 14.82 -3.45
CA ALA A 26 5.01 14.22 -4.34
C ALA A 26 4.76 12.75 -3.99
N ASP A 27 5.75 11.90 -4.29
CA ASP A 27 5.60 10.46 -4.39
C ASP A 27 5.82 9.76 -3.05
N ALA A 28 6.88 10.11 -2.34
CA ALA A 28 7.19 9.56 -1.03
C ALA A 28 6.14 9.91 0.02
N VAL A 29 5.62 11.15 -0.04
CA VAL A 29 4.49 11.59 0.79
C VAL A 29 3.23 10.79 0.49
N ALA A 30 2.91 10.57 -0.79
CA ALA A 30 1.74 9.79 -1.17
C ALA A 30 1.85 8.37 -0.62
N ALA A 31 3.01 7.72 -0.79
CA ALA A 31 3.28 6.40 -0.24
C ALA A 31 3.14 6.36 1.30
N ALA A 32 3.71 7.34 2.01
CA ALA A 32 3.60 7.43 3.46
C ALA A 32 2.14 7.61 3.92
N VAL A 33 1.38 8.47 3.24
CA VAL A 33 -0.06 8.71 3.53
C VAL A 33 -0.89 7.45 3.29
N VAL A 34 -0.67 6.76 2.17
CA VAL A 34 -1.36 5.50 1.85
C VAL A 34 -0.99 4.41 2.84
N HIS A 35 0.28 4.30 3.24
CA HIS A 35 0.70 3.38 4.31
C HIS A 35 -0.09 3.66 5.62
N GLY A 36 -0.08 4.90 6.08
CA GLY A 36 -0.76 5.28 7.33
C GLY A 36 -2.29 5.21 7.27
N MET A 37 -2.91 5.41 6.11
CA MET A 37 -4.36 5.48 5.96
C MET A 37 -5.01 4.19 5.50
N LEU A 38 -4.29 3.34 4.77
CA LEU A 38 -4.87 2.19 4.08
C LEU A 38 -4.16 0.89 4.48
N VAL A 39 -2.83 0.86 4.55
CA VAL A 39 -2.09 -0.34 4.98
C VAL A 39 -2.32 -0.64 6.47
N GLN A 40 -2.06 0.34 7.35
CA GLN A 40 -2.17 0.10 8.80
C GLN A 40 -3.60 -0.29 9.24
N PRO A 41 -4.68 0.35 8.75
CA PRO A 41 -6.04 -0.09 9.09
C PRO A 41 -6.41 -1.45 8.51
N THR A 42 -6.07 -1.74 7.25
CA THR A 42 -6.39 -3.05 6.66
C THR A 42 -5.64 -4.19 7.34
N GLN A 43 -4.41 -3.95 7.82
CA GLN A 43 -3.71 -4.91 8.68
C GLN A 43 -4.46 -5.17 10.00
N ALA A 44 -5.01 -4.13 10.63
CA ALA A 44 -5.85 -4.30 11.82
C ALA A 44 -7.14 -5.08 11.52
N ASP A 45 -7.72 -4.90 10.33
CA ASP A 45 -8.89 -5.65 9.89
C ASP A 45 -8.58 -7.16 9.72
N VAL A 46 -7.39 -7.52 9.23
CA VAL A 46 -6.94 -8.94 9.17
C VAL A 46 -6.94 -9.56 10.57
N THR A 47 -6.33 -8.88 11.53
CA THR A 47 -6.25 -9.34 12.93
C THR A 47 -7.65 -9.46 13.55
N SER A 48 -8.52 -8.47 13.33
CA SER A 48 -9.88 -8.47 13.87
C SER A 48 -10.74 -9.60 13.28
N ALA A 49 -10.59 -9.88 11.98
CA ALA A 49 -11.26 -10.99 11.32
C ALA A 49 -10.77 -12.36 11.85
N LEU A 50 -9.46 -12.51 12.09
CA LEU A 50 -8.88 -13.70 12.72
C LEU A 50 -9.45 -13.93 14.14
N GLU A 51 -9.51 -12.89 14.97
CA GLU A 51 -10.08 -12.95 16.32
C GLU A 51 -11.56 -13.35 16.30
N SER A 52 -12.29 -12.87 15.28
CA SER A 52 -13.72 -13.18 15.06
C SER A 52 -13.95 -14.53 14.38
N ARG A 53 -12.89 -15.27 14.03
CA ARG A 53 -12.92 -16.52 13.25
C ARG A 53 -13.56 -16.38 11.87
N ASP A 54 -13.56 -15.18 11.31
CA ASP A 54 -13.92 -14.93 9.91
C ASP A 54 -12.67 -15.11 9.04
N PHE A 55 -12.33 -16.37 8.75
CA PHE A 55 -11.11 -16.69 8.01
C PHE A 55 -11.15 -16.22 6.56
N ALA A 56 -12.33 -16.21 5.93
CA ALA A 56 -12.50 -15.69 4.59
C ALA A 56 -12.31 -14.17 4.56
N GLY A 57 -12.90 -13.46 5.53
CA GLY A 57 -12.69 -12.02 5.74
C GLY A 57 -11.24 -11.67 6.01
N ALA A 58 -10.52 -12.46 6.82
CA ALA A 58 -9.10 -12.26 7.09
C ALA A 58 -8.25 -12.35 5.80
N ILE A 59 -8.52 -13.33 4.93
CA ILE A 59 -7.81 -13.47 3.65
C ILE A 59 -8.18 -12.31 2.70
N ALA A 60 -9.44 -11.88 2.67
CA ALA A 60 -9.87 -10.75 1.85
C ALA A 60 -9.21 -9.43 2.31
N ALA A 61 -9.16 -9.18 3.62
CA ALA A 61 -8.46 -8.04 4.20
C ALA A 61 -6.95 -8.10 3.92
N ALA A 62 -6.35 -9.29 3.96
CA ALA A 62 -4.93 -9.46 3.64
C ALA A 62 -4.62 -9.15 2.18
N ASN A 63 -5.48 -9.56 1.24
CA ASN A 63 -5.38 -9.16 -0.17
C ASN A 63 -5.49 -7.65 -0.36
N ALA A 64 -6.44 -7.00 0.34
CA ALA A 64 -6.56 -5.54 0.30
C ALA A 64 -5.29 -4.85 0.84
N CYS A 65 -4.73 -5.36 1.94
CA CYS A 65 -3.50 -4.82 2.53
C CYS A 65 -2.29 -4.97 1.58
N LEU A 66 -2.08 -6.16 1.01
CA LEU A 66 -1.01 -6.43 0.04
C LEU A 66 -1.13 -5.56 -1.21
N ARG A 67 -2.35 -5.29 -1.69
CA ARG A 67 -2.62 -4.36 -2.78
C ARG A 67 -2.11 -2.96 -2.45
N TRP A 68 -2.42 -2.42 -1.27
CA TRP A 68 -1.95 -1.10 -0.87
C TRP A 68 -0.43 -1.04 -0.66
N ILE A 69 0.18 -2.12 -0.16
CA ILE A 69 1.64 -2.24 -0.06
C ILE A 69 2.30 -2.18 -1.44
N ALA A 70 1.79 -2.95 -2.41
CA ALA A 70 2.28 -2.90 -3.79
C ALA A 70 2.11 -1.50 -4.40
N GLY A 71 0.97 -0.85 -4.15
CA GLY A 71 0.73 0.54 -4.56
C GLY A 71 1.74 1.53 -3.98
N CYS A 72 2.08 1.41 -2.69
CA CYS A 72 3.09 2.26 -2.06
C CYS A 72 4.46 2.11 -2.76
N ARG A 73 4.86 0.89 -3.11
CA ARG A 73 6.12 0.65 -3.83
C ARG A 73 6.12 1.24 -5.23
N GLU A 74 5.00 1.16 -5.95
CA GLU A 74 4.88 1.84 -7.24
C GLU A 74 5.02 3.35 -7.10
N MET A 75 4.42 3.97 -6.08
CA MET A 75 4.63 5.39 -5.79
C MET A 75 6.10 5.70 -5.51
N LEU A 76 6.78 4.92 -4.66
CA LEU A 76 8.21 5.11 -4.39
C LEU A 76 9.10 4.99 -5.64
N ARG A 77 8.66 4.23 -6.65
CA ARG A 77 9.31 4.11 -7.97
C ARG A 77 9.00 5.28 -8.92
N GLY A 78 8.24 6.28 -8.49
CA GLY A 78 7.80 7.43 -9.29
C GLY A 78 6.47 7.21 -10.02
N GLY A 79 5.72 6.17 -9.66
CA GLY A 79 4.38 5.92 -10.14
C GLY A 79 3.39 6.90 -9.51
N ALA A 80 3.02 7.96 -10.24
CA ALA A 80 2.12 8.99 -9.76
C ALA A 80 0.65 8.53 -9.78
N ALA A 81 0.26 7.62 -8.88
CA ALA A 81 -1.17 7.36 -8.63
C ALA A 81 -1.79 8.55 -7.92
N ARG A 82 -2.96 8.97 -8.39
CA ARG A 82 -3.77 10.06 -7.84
C ARG A 82 -5.06 9.55 -7.22
N ALA A 83 -5.41 8.29 -7.43
CA ALA A 83 -6.63 7.67 -6.94
C ALA A 83 -6.47 6.15 -6.72
N GLY A 84 -7.38 5.56 -5.94
CA GLY A 84 -7.37 4.11 -5.66
C GLY A 84 -7.46 3.21 -6.91
N LEU A 85 -8.20 3.64 -7.94
CA LEU A 85 -8.29 2.92 -9.22
C LEU A 85 -6.97 2.94 -10.01
N GLU A 86 -6.22 4.05 -9.92
CA GLU A 86 -4.93 4.18 -10.60
C GLU A 86 -3.88 3.26 -9.98
N VAL A 87 -4.02 2.91 -8.70
CA VAL A 87 -3.14 1.91 -8.04
C VAL A 87 -3.24 0.55 -8.71
N ASP A 88 -4.43 0.09 -9.10
CA ASP A 88 -4.56 -1.21 -9.79
C ASP A 88 -3.87 -1.21 -11.15
N LEU A 89 -3.97 -0.09 -11.87
CA LEU A 89 -3.30 0.08 -13.15
C LEU A 89 -1.78 0.14 -12.99
N LEU A 90 -1.28 0.83 -11.97
CA LEU A 90 0.16 0.85 -11.66
C LEU A 90 0.67 -0.53 -11.26
N ILE A 91 -0.05 -1.26 -10.40
CA ILE A 91 0.30 -2.62 -10.00
C ILE A 91 0.33 -3.56 -11.23
N ALA A 92 -0.62 -3.42 -12.15
CA ALA A 92 -0.69 -4.24 -13.35
C ALA A 92 0.44 -3.92 -14.36
N ALA A 93 0.80 -2.65 -14.49
CA ALA A 93 1.85 -2.18 -15.41
C ALA A 93 3.26 -2.21 -14.81
N GLY A 94 3.36 -2.32 -13.48
CA GLY A 94 4.59 -2.23 -12.71
C GLY A 94 5.49 -3.47 -12.82
N PRO A 95 6.74 -3.37 -12.34
CA PRO A 95 7.66 -4.49 -12.27
C PRO A 95 7.12 -5.62 -11.36
N PRO A 96 7.71 -6.83 -11.43
CA PRO A 96 7.40 -7.90 -10.48
C PRO A 96 7.53 -7.42 -9.03
N ASP A 97 6.53 -7.73 -8.21
CA ASP A 97 6.49 -7.36 -6.79
C ASP A 97 6.00 -8.54 -5.95
N ALA A 98 6.73 -8.86 -4.88
CA ALA A 98 6.43 -10.01 -4.03
C ALA A 98 5.04 -9.92 -3.36
N SER A 99 4.52 -8.71 -3.13
CA SER A 99 3.17 -8.53 -2.61
C SER A 99 2.10 -8.91 -3.63
N ILE A 100 2.37 -8.74 -4.93
CA ILE A 100 1.48 -9.20 -6.00
C ILE A 100 1.51 -10.73 -6.09
N ASP A 101 2.70 -11.32 -6.09
CA ASP A 101 2.85 -12.77 -6.11
C ASP A 101 2.17 -13.42 -4.88
N ALA A 102 2.24 -12.77 -3.72
CA ALA A 102 1.54 -13.20 -2.51
C ALA A 102 0.01 -13.18 -2.68
N MET A 103 -0.56 -12.12 -3.28
CA MET A 103 -2.00 -12.02 -3.56
C MET A 103 -2.48 -13.15 -4.47
N ASP A 104 -1.70 -13.52 -5.50
CA ASP A 104 -2.06 -14.62 -6.40
C ASP A 104 -2.15 -15.98 -5.68
N THR A 105 -1.49 -16.13 -4.52
CA THR A 105 -1.59 -17.34 -3.68
C THR A 105 -2.74 -17.31 -2.68
N LEU A 106 -3.41 -16.17 -2.51
CA LEU A 106 -4.46 -15.95 -1.52
C LEU A 106 -5.84 -15.92 -2.20
N SER A 107 -6.61 -16.99 -2.04
CA SER A 107 -7.98 -17.07 -2.54
C SER A 107 -8.98 -17.02 -1.37
N PRO A 108 -9.75 -15.93 -1.22
CA PRO A 108 -10.80 -15.87 -0.21
C PRO A 108 -11.94 -16.80 -0.65
N ARG A 109 -12.18 -17.84 0.14
CA ARG A 109 -13.23 -18.84 -0.10
C ARG A 109 -14.01 -19.09 1.18
N ALA A 110 -15.30 -19.38 1.06
CA ALA A 110 -16.17 -19.64 2.23
C ALA A 110 -15.67 -20.79 3.13
N ALA A 111 -14.88 -21.72 2.58
CA ALA A 111 -14.26 -22.84 3.30
C ALA A 111 -12.81 -22.56 3.74
N ALA A 112 -12.41 -21.28 3.87
CA ALA A 112 -11.08 -20.91 4.34
C ALA A 112 -10.83 -21.42 5.76
N THR A 113 -9.61 -21.89 6.00
CA THR A 113 -9.16 -22.45 7.27
C THR A 113 -8.40 -21.41 8.09
N GLU A 114 -8.33 -21.63 9.40
CA GLU A 114 -7.50 -20.80 10.29
C GLU A 114 -6.03 -20.77 9.86
N SER A 115 -5.49 -21.91 9.38
CA SER A 115 -4.11 -21.98 8.89
C SER A 115 -3.88 -21.11 7.66
N GLU A 116 -4.83 -21.06 6.73
CA GLU A 116 -4.75 -20.18 5.56
C GLU A 116 -4.83 -18.71 5.95
N ALA A 117 -5.72 -18.36 6.87
CA ALA A 117 -5.84 -16.98 7.37
C ALA A 117 -4.60 -16.51 8.14
N ARG A 118 -4.00 -17.38 8.98
CA ARG A 118 -2.73 -17.07 9.66
C ARG A 118 -1.57 -16.92 8.69
N ARG A 119 -1.53 -17.72 7.61
CA ARG A 119 -0.54 -17.56 6.53
C ARG A 119 -0.72 -16.22 5.82
N ALA A 120 -1.95 -15.79 5.57
CA ALA A 120 -2.24 -14.50 4.96
C ALA A 120 -1.76 -13.33 5.84
N LEU A 121 -1.98 -13.40 7.16
CA LEU A 121 -1.44 -12.43 8.11
C LEU A 121 0.10 -12.37 8.08
N ALA A 122 0.78 -13.52 8.10
CA ALA A 122 2.24 -13.56 8.06
C ALA A 122 2.80 -12.90 6.78
N LEU A 123 2.16 -13.13 5.63
CA LEU A 123 2.54 -12.48 4.36
C LEU A 123 2.38 -10.96 4.43
N VAL A 124 1.31 -10.46 5.06
CA VAL A 124 1.09 -9.03 5.28
C VAL A 124 2.16 -8.46 6.21
N GLU A 125 2.44 -9.10 7.34
CA GLU A 125 3.43 -8.63 8.32
C GLU A 125 4.85 -8.57 7.75
N ASP A 126 5.24 -9.56 6.94
CA ASP A 126 6.54 -9.56 6.28
C ASP A 126 6.62 -8.49 5.17
N ALA A 127 5.55 -8.32 4.40
CA ALA A 127 5.48 -7.30 3.35
C ALA A 127 5.48 -5.87 3.92
N GLU A 128 4.75 -5.63 5.02
CA GLU A 128 4.69 -4.34 5.71
C GLU A 128 6.03 -3.98 6.31
N ARG A 129 6.70 -4.93 6.97
CA ARG A 129 8.05 -4.72 7.51
C ARG A 129 9.05 -4.33 6.44
N ALA A 130 9.01 -5.01 5.29
CA ALA A 130 9.85 -4.65 4.16
C ALA A 130 9.52 -3.24 3.62
N LEU A 131 8.24 -2.90 3.46
CA LEU A 131 7.83 -1.56 3.03
C LEU A 131 8.26 -0.47 4.03
N ALA A 132 8.18 -0.74 5.33
CA ALA A 132 8.58 0.20 6.37
C ALA A 132 10.08 0.54 6.31
N GLU A 133 10.92 -0.40 5.86
CA GLU A 133 12.35 -0.16 5.60
C GLU A 133 12.60 0.67 4.32
N GLU A 134 11.67 0.63 3.36
CA GLU A 134 11.74 1.39 2.10
C GLU A 134 11.20 2.82 2.24
N LEU A 135 10.27 3.06 3.16
CA LEU A 135 9.59 4.36 3.31
C LEU A 135 10.55 5.44 3.84
N PRO A 136 10.74 6.56 3.11
CA PRO A 136 11.57 7.66 3.58
C PRO A 136 10.91 8.48 4.70
N LEU A 137 9.60 8.31 4.88
CA LEU A 137 8.80 8.94 5.92
C LEU A 137 7.82 7.90 6.48
N LEU A 138 7.86 7.69 7.80
CA LEU A 138 6.89 6.84 8.49
C LEU A 138 5.85 7.71 9.18
N LEU A 139 4.59 7.54 8.77
CA LEU A 139 3.48 8.17 9.48
C LEU A 139 3.12 7.35 10.72
N PRO A 140 3.21 7.92 11.93
CA PRO A 140 2.83 7.22 13.14
C PRO A 140 1.33 6.92 13.16
N VAL A 141 0.97 5.79 13.76
CA VAL A 141 -0.40 5.25 13.80
C VAL A 141 -1.43 6.30 14.24
N ARG A 142 -2.54 6.37 13.50
CA ARG A 142 -3.62 7.38 13.64
C ARG A 142 -4.38 7.39 14.98
N ARG A 143 -4.04 6.56 15.97
CA ARG A 143 -4.74 6.54 17.27
C ARG A 143 -3.78 6.44 18.45
N THR A 144 -3.56 7.57 19.11
CA THR A 144 -3.20 7.58 20.53
C THR A 144 -4.46 7.89 21.34
N PRO A 145 -4.71 7.22 22.49
CA PRO A 145 -5.82 7.56 23.39
C PRO A 145 -5.77 9.01 23.90
N SER A 146 -4.60 9.66 23.82
CA SER A 146 -4.32 11.00 24.33
C SER A 146 -4.64 12.15 23.36
N GLY A 147 -5.17 11.87 22.17
CA GLY A 147 -5.67 12.89 21.25
C GLY A 147 -4.61 13.75 20.55
N HIS A 148 -3.33 13.57 20.86
CA HIS A 148 -2.24 14.15 20.08
C HIS A 148 -2.15 13.41 18.75
N ARG A 149 -2.25 14.13 17.63
CA ARG A 149 -2.23 13.56 16.28
C ARG A 149 -0.94 13.97 15.54
N PRO A 150 0.23 13.40 15.86
CA PRO A 150 1.46 13.62 15.10
C PRO A 150 1.28 13.46 13.59
N ALA A 151 0.40 12.55 13.15
CA ALA A 151 0.04 12.40 11.74
C ALA A 151 -0.62 13.65 11.12
N VAL A 152 -1.47 14.37 11.86
CA VAL A 152 -2.11 15.61 11.36
C VAL A 152 -1.08 16.73 11.24
N GLU A 153 -0.17 16.82 12.21
CA GLU A 153 0.92 17.79 12.15
C GLU A 153 1.87 17.49 10.99
N LEU A 154 2.26 16.23 10.81
CA LEU A 154 3.13 15.81 9.70
C LEU A 154 2.47 16.10 8.34
N VAL A 155 1.19 15.74 8.17
CA VAL A 155 0.41 16.08 6.96
C VAL A 155 0.37 17.59 6.73
N SER A 156 0.17 18.39 7.79
CA SER A 156 0.16 19.85 7.67
C SER A 156 1.54 20.42 7.26
N GLN A 157 2.63 19.83 7.76
CA GLN A 157 3.99 20.22 7.37
C GLN A 157 4.29 19.85 5.91
N ILE A 158 3.81 18.68 5.48
CA ILE A 158 3.89 18.19 4.11
C ILE A 158 3.13 19.10 3.16
N GLU A 159 1.89 19.48 3.47
CA GLU A 159 1.09 20.39 2.63
C GLU A 159 1.78 21.75 2.46
N ARG A 160 2.41 22.27 3.52
CA ARG A 160 3.23 23.49 3.42
C ARG A 160 4.45 23.30 2.52
N LEU A 161 5.09 22.13 2.54
CA LEU A 161 6.21 21.83 1.65
C LEU A 161 5.73 21.75 0.19
N ARG A 162 4.64 21.02 -0.08
CA ARG A 162 4.02 20.90 -1.41
C ARG A 162 3.66 22.26 -1.99
N HIS A 163 3.01 23.12 -1.19
CA HIS A 163 2.67 24.48 -1.60
C HIS A 163 3.90 25.31 -1.99
N ARG A 164 4.99 25.25 -1.20
CA ARG A 164 6.26 25.95 -1.52
C ARG A 164 6.92 25.43 -2.80
N LEU A 165 6.66 24.18 -3.18
CA LEU A 165 7.19 23.55 -4.38
C LEU A 165 6.23 23.65 -5.59
N GLY A 166 5.11 24.37 -5.47
CA GLY A 166 4.13 24.53 -6.55
C GLY A 166 3.32 23.26 -6.86
N LEU A 167 3.32 22.28 -5.96
CA LEU A 167 2.53 21.07 -6.09
C LEU A 167 1.06 21.30 -5.69
N PRO A 168 0.10 20.61 -6.33
CA PRO A 168 -1.31 20.67 -5.92
C PRO A 168 -1.49 20.10 -4.50
N PRO A 169 -2.55 20.51 -3.78
CA PRO A 169 -2.87 19.91 -2.49
C PRO A 169 -3.09 18.41 -2.62
N PHE A 170 -2.80 17.64 -1.57
CA PHE A 170 -3.09 16.22 -1.57
C PHE A 170 -4.60 15.98 -1.45
N ASP A 171 -5.20 15.39 -2.49
CA ASP A 171 -6.62 15.02 -2.49
C ASP A 171 -6.79 13.63 -1.87
N TRP A 172 -7.16 13.60 -0.59
CA TRP A 172 -7.37 12.36 0.16
C TRP A 172 -8.68 11.65 -0.20
N GLU A 173 -9.68 12.36 -0.73
CA GLU A 173 -10.98 11.79 -1.09
C GLU A 173 -10.83 10.84 -2.28
N ALA A 174 -9.93 11.16 -3.20
CA ALA A 174 -9.60 10.32 -4.36
C ALA A 174 -9.06 8.92 -4.01
N TRP A 175 -8.59 8.71 -2.77
CA TRP A 175 -8.00 7.44 -2.31
C TRP A 175 -8.97 6.51 -1.58
N ILE A 176 -10.07 7.04 -1.09
CA ILE A 176 -11.08 6.31 -0.29
C ILE A 176 -12.34 5.95 -1.09
N GLY A 177 -12.42 6.41 -2.34
CA GLY A 177 -13.54 6.19 -3.27
C GLY A 177 -13.52 4.84 -3.97
#